data_AF-A0A9F2KTU3-F1
#
_entry.id   AF-A0A9F2KTU3-F1
#
_cell.length_a   1.000
_cell.length_b   1.000
_cell.length_c   1.000
_cell.angle_alpha   90.00
_cell.angle_beta   90.00
_cell.angle_gamma   90.00
#
_symmetry.space_group_name_H-M   'P 1'
#
loop_
_entity.id
_entity.type
_entity.pdbx_description
1 polymer ?
#
loop_
_entity_poly.entity_id
_entity_poly.type
_entity_poly.pdbx_seq_one_letter_code
_entity_poly.pdbx_strand_id
1 'polypeptide(L)'
;MLRVQGSACYLSACSKNNRNLHSLTGGVKVEEELFKIKECACSFGDSKVSTDVYLKWLRDYCEAFYYGLTVRILDPMPVSHTGCAFRINEYTHNLQIHAGYLLNYLKKKKAKNAFCIVGITMIDLYPKDSWNFVFGQASLTEGVGIFSFARYDSDFYSANYRGRLKTTKKLSAADYSVFDSYYTPEITSKLLLRSCKTLTHEIGHIFGLHHCQWLQCVMQGSNHLEESDRRPLDLCPVCLRKLQSVLGFSILERYKALQRWIEDETNGTEEGHSSKARGGLPKPVEAFTESYELLVKCLNVLQK
;
A
#
# COMPACT_ATOMS: atom_id res chain seq x y z
N MET A 1 -13.13 17.33 19.00
CA MET A 1 -12.68 18.10 17.82
C MET A 1 -11.31 17.58 17.39
N LEU A 2 -11.28 16.63 16.46
CA LEU A 2 -10.02 16.09 15.90
C LEU A 2 -9.60 16.98 14.73
N ARG A 3 -8.53 17.77 14.92
CA ARG A 3 -7.86 18.49 13.82
C ARG A 3 -6.81 17.57 13.21
N VAL A 4 -7.09 17.02 12.04
CA VAL A 4 -6.06 16.53 11.11
C VAL A 4 -5.66 17.74 10.26
N GLN A 5 -4.57 18.40 10.61
CA GLN A 5 -4.01 19.46 9.79
C GLN A 5 -2.91 18.86 8.90
N GLY A 6 -3.11 18.98 7.59
CA GLY A 6 -2.06 18.76 6.60
C GLY A 6 -0.90 19.74 6.83
N SER A 7 0.30 19.21 6.90
CA SER A 7 1.53 20.00 6.99
C SER A 7 1.70 20.81 5.71
N ALA A 8 1.44 22.12 5.79
CA ALA A 8 1.89 23.09 4.81
C ALA A 8 3.42 23.22 4.92
N CYS A 9 4.14 22.90 3.85
CA CYS A 9 5.54 23.29 3.71
C CYS A 9 5.66 24.28 2.55
N TYR A 10 6.25 25.42 2.85
CA TYR A 10 6.35 26.59 1.99
C TYR A 10 7.14 26.29 0.70
N LEU A 11 6.57 26.71 -0.43
CA LEU A 11 7.28 26.88 -1.69
C LEU A 11 8.31 28.00 -1.56
N SER A 12 9.56 27.73 -1.94
CA SER A 12 10.43 28.76 -2.51
C SER A 12 11.19 28.19 -3.70
N ALA A 13 11.01 28.89 -4.83
CA ALA A 13 11.85 28.91 -6.01
C ALA A 13 11.98 27.64 -6.87
N CYS A 14 11.07 27.49 -7.83
CA CYS A 14 11.49 27.25 -9.22
C CYS A 14 10.40 27.73 -10.20
N SER A 15 10.28 29.06 -10.33
CA SER A 15 9.58 29.69 -11.45
C SER A 15 10.59 30.62 -12.11
N LYS A 16 11.18 30.14 -13.21
CA LYS A 16 11.59 30.91 -14.39
C LYS A 16 12.25 29.96 -15.39
N ASN A 17 11.79 30.09 -16.64
CA ASN A 17 12.27 29.45 -17.88
C ASN A 17 11.59 28.15 -18.32
N ASN A 18 10.32 28.33 -18.67
CA ASN A 18 9.62 27.52 -19.67
C ASN A 18 10.08 27.95 -21.07
N ARG A 19 11.16 27.34 -21.58
CA ARG A 19 11.57 27.24 -23.00
C ARG A 19 12.88 26.45 -23.04
N ASN A 20 12.90 25.32 -23.76
CA ASN A 20 13.99 24.34 -23.94
C ASN A 20 13.85 23.00 -23.17
N LEU A 21 12.72 22.32 -23.30
CA LEU A 21 12.60 20.89 -22.99
C LEU A 21 12.40 20.05 -24.27
N HIS A 22 13.13 20.39 -25.34
CA HIS A 22 13.07 19.65 -26.62
C HIS A 22 14.44 19.27 -27.21
N SER A 23 15.55 19.37 -26.47
CA SER A 23 16.88 19.01 -26.99
C SER A 23 17.77 18.24 -26.01
N LEU A 24 17.18 17.41 -25.15
CA LEU A 24 17.91 16.38 -24.42
C LEU A 24 17.35 15.01 -24.79
N THR A 25 17.55 14.64 -26.06
CA THR A 25 17.59 13.23 -26.49
C THR A 25 18.86 12.59 -25.94
N GLY A 26 18.94 12.50 -24.62
CA GLY A 26 19.76 11.53 -23.91
C GLY A 26 18.76 10.59 -23.27
N GLY A 27 18.28 9.62 -24.06
CA GLY A 27 17.41 8.58 -23.54
C GLY A 27 18.14 7.87 -22.40
N VAL A 28 17.77 8.21 -21.17
CA VAL A 28 18.06 7.34 -20.03
C VAL A 28 17.30 6.06 -20.36
N LYS A 29 18.03 5.03 -20.78
CA LYS A 29 17.51 3.66 -20.73
C LYS A 29 17.27 3.39 -19.26
N VAL A 30 16.03 3.62 -18.82
CA VAL A 30 15.53 3.17 -17.52
C VAL A 30 15.39 1.65 -17.65
N GLU A 31 16.48 0.92 -17.50
CA GLU A 31 16.41 -0.52 -17.31
C GLU A 31 15.77 -0.75 -15.94
N GLU A 32 14.53 -1.27 -15.94
CA GLU A 32 14.01 -2.14 -14.88
C GLU A 32 14.05 -1.56 -13.45
N GLU A 33 13.49 -0.36 -13.22
CA GLU A 33 13.41 0.21 -11.87
C GLU A 33 12.55 -0.67 -10.95
N LEU A 34 13.24 -1.36 -10.05
CA LEU A 34 12.69 -2.40 -9.20
C LEU A 34 11.95 -1.79 -8.01
N PHE A 35 10.63 -1.99 -7.94
CA PHE A 35 9.82 -1.73 -6.77
C PHE A 35 9.95 -2.89 -5.78
N LYS A 36 10.17 -2.61 -4.49
CA LYS A 36 10.30 -3.69 -3.49
C LYS A 36 9.19 -3.58 -2.44
N ILE A 37 8.36 -4.60 -2.34
CA ILE A 37 7.44 -4.77 -1.23
C ILE A 37 8.14 -5.64 -0.19
N LYS A 38 8.24 -5.15 1.04
CA LYS A 38 8.75 -5.89 2.18
C LYS A 38 7.65 -6.05 3.22
N GLU A 39 7.35 -7.28 3.58
CA GLU A 39 6.48 -7.50 4.73
C GLU A 39 7.26 -7.27 6.03
N CYS A 40 6.75 -6.36 6.85
CA CYS A 40 7.23 -6.14 8.20
C CYS A 40 6.25 -6.85 9.14
N ALA A 41 6.65 -8.05 9.55
CA ALA A 41 6.03 -8.88 10.55
C ALA A 41 4.51 -8.91 10.49
N CYS A 42 3.98 -9.84 9.69
CA CYS A 42 2.74 -10.54 9.97
C CYS A 42 2.68 -11.79 9.09
N SER A 43 1.85 -12.75 9.48
CA SER A 43 1.34 -13.81 8.61
C SER A 43 -0.16 -13.57 8.56
N PHE A 44 -0.78 -13.37 7.40
CA PHE A 44 -2.23 -13.26 7.25
C PHE A 44 -2.94 -14.58 7.59
N GLY A 45 -4.04 -14.51 8.36
CA GLY A 45 -4.84 -15.64 8.78
C GLY A 45 -4.12 -16.64 9.70
N ASP A 46 -4.63 -17.87 9.78
CA ASP A 46 -4.06 -18.95 10.60
C ASP A 46 -2.84 -19.65 9.94
N SER A 47 -2.34 -19.18 8.78
CA SER A 47 -1.27 -19.86 8.05
C SER A 47 -0.35 -18.94 7.24
N LYS A 48 0.91 -19.35 7.03
CA LYS A 48 1.85 -18.65 6.14
C LYS A 48 1.37 -18.60 4.69
N VAL A 49 0.59 -19.59 4.25
CA VAL A 49 0.14 -19.74 2.86
C VAL A 49 -0.82 -18.62 2.45
N SER A 50 -1.74 -18.21 3.33
CA SER A 50 -2.67 -17.10 3.08
C SER A 50 -1.95 -15.76 2.91
N THR A 51 -0.86 -15.55 3.65
CA THR A 51 0.03 -14.38 3.54
C THR A 51 0.66 -14.26 2.17
N ASP A 52 1.30 -15.34 1.72
CA ASP A 52 2.04 -15.35 0.47
C ASP A 52 1.11 -15.08 -0.73
N VAL A 53 -0.07 -15.68 -0.71
CA VAL A 53 -1.10 -15.46 -1.74
C VAL A 53 -1.59 -14.01 -1.73
N TYR A 54 -1.86 -13.45 -0.55
CA TYR A 54 -2.30 -12.06 -0.44
C TYR A 54 -1.25 -11.05 -0.93
N LEU A 55 0.02 -11.26 -0.56
CA LEU A 55 1.11 -10.42 -1.04
C LEU A 55 1.33 -10.56 -2.56
N LYS A 56 1.15 -11.76 -3.12
CA LYS A 56 1.15 -11.96 -4.58
C LYS A 56 0.04 -11.14 -5.24
N TRP A 57 -1.18 -11.14 -4.70
CA TRP A 57 -2.26 -10.30 -5.23
C TRP A 57 -1.95 -8.80 -5.16
N LEU A 58 -1.37 -8.31 -4.06
CA LEU A 58 -0.96 -6.90 -3.94
C LEU A 58 0.20 -6.54 -4.88
N ARG A 59 1.16 -7.44 -5.06
CA ARG A 59 2.25 -7.30 -6.04
C ARG A 59 1.68 -7.16 -7.45
N ASP A 60 0.85 -8.11 -7.87
CA ASP A 60 0.29 -8.16 -9.22
C ASP A 60 -0.61 -6.94 -9.48
N TYR A 61 -1.38 -6.51 -8.48
CA TYR A 61 -2.15 -5.28 -8.55
C TYR A 61 -1.26 -4.05 -8.74
N CYS A 62 -0.18 -3.98 -7.97
CA CYS A 62 0.76 -2.86 -8.01
C CYS A 62 1.46 -2.77 -9.38
N GLU A 63 1.85 -3.90 -9.97
CA GLU A 63 2.42 -3.95 -11.33
C GLU A 63 1.38 -3.55 -12.38
N ALA A 64 0.12 -3.98 -12.24
CA ALA A 64 -0.95 -3.59 -13.15
C ALA A 64 -1.26 -2.07 -13.04
N PHE A 65 -1.29 -1.54 -11.83
CA PHE A 65 -1.62 -0.14 -11.57
C PHE A 65 -0.48 0.82 -11.95
N TYR A 66 0.74 0.49 -11.58
CA TYR A 66 1.96 1.22 -11.94
C TYR A 66 2.63 0.55 -13.15
N TYR A 67 1.86 0.43 -14.22
CA TYR A 67 2.23 -0.34 -15.40
C TYR A 67 3.61 0.05 -15.95
N GLY A 68 4.44 -0.98 -16.18
CA GLY A 68 5.83 -0.83 -16.60
C GLY A 68 6.85 -0.94 -15.45
N LEU A 69 6.41 -0.98 -14.19
CA LEU A 69 7.27 -1.27 -13.05
C LEU A 69 7.26 -2.75 -12.69
N THR A 70 8.40 -3.24 -12.20
CA THR A 70 8.54 -4.59 -11.64
C THR A 70 8.49 -4.53 -10.13
N VAL A 71 7.67 -5.37 -9.50
CA VAL A 71 7.51 -5.45 -8.06
C VAL A 71 8.08 -6.77 -7.54
N ARG A 72 9.05 -6.69 -6.63
CA ARG A 72 9.57 -7.86 -5.92
C ARG A 72 9.11 -7.86 -4.47
N ILE A 73 8.62 -9.02 -4.04
CA ILE A 73 8.35 -9.32 -2.64
C ILE A 73 9.69 -9.73 -2.00
N LEU A 74 10.00 -9.13 -0.86
CA LEU A 74 11.17 -9.46 -0.04
C LEU A 74 10.77 -10.35 1.13
N ASP A 75 11.73 -11.13 1.64
CA ASP A 75 11.52 -11.98 2.80
C ASP A 75 10.89 -11.22 3.98
N PRO A 76 9.83 -11.77 4.59
CA PRO A 76 9.20 -11.19 5.77
C PRO A 76 10.21 -10.99 6.89
N MET A 77 10.05 -9.90 7.63
CA MET A 77 10.94 -9.57 8.74
C MET A 77 10.20 -9.49 10.07
N PRO A 78 10.66 -10.17 11.14
CA PRO A 78 10.10 -10.01 12.48
C PRO A 78 10.32 -8.59 13.04
N VAL A 79 9.35 -8.08 13.82
CA VAL A 79 9.41 -6.73 14.42
C VAL A 79 10.68 -6.53 15.25
N SER A 80 11.12 -7.58 15.96
CA SER A 80 12.33 -7.57 16.79
C SER A 80 13.59 -7.13 16.06
N HIS A 81 13.71 -7.41 14.76
CA HIS A 81 14.87 -7.04 13.95
C HIS A 81 14.91 -5.54 13.61
N THR A 82 13.79 -4.84 13.76
CA THR A 82 13.68 -3.42 13.45
C THR A 82 14.13 -2.54 14.63
N GLY A 83 14.10 -3.09 15.85
CA GLY A 83 14.34 -2.32 17.07
C GLY A 83 13.32 -1.20 17.27
N CYS A 84 12.13 -1.29 16.67
CA CYS A 84 11.15 -0.23 16.76
C CYS A 84 10.54 -0.15 18.16
N ALA A 85 10.29 1.07 18.62
CA ALA A 85 9.45 1.29 19.79
C ALA A 85 8.01 0.80 19.51
N PHE A 86 7.37 0.27 20.53
CA PHE A 86 5.98 -0.17 20.48
C PHE A 86 5.26 0.18 21.78
N ARG A 87 3.93 0.24 21.72
CA ARG A 87 3.07 0.57 22.86
C ARG A 87 1.75 -0.17 22.77
N ILE A 88 1.00 -0.15 23.86
CA ILE A 88 -0.42 -0.52 23.86
C ILE A 88 -1.21 0.77 23.70
N ASN A 89 -2.12 0.83 22.73
CA ASN A 89 -3.01 1.97 22.58
C ASN A 89 -3.98 2.06 23.77
N GLU A 90 -4.12 3.23 24.39
CA GLU A 90 -4.96 3.41 25.59
C GLU A 90 -6.45 3.19 25.32
N TYR A 91 -6.91 3.45 24.09
CA TYR A 91 -8.32 3.33 23.73
C TYR A 91 -8.64 1.90 23.25
N THR A 92 -7.92 1.43 22.22
CA THR A 92 -8.22 0.14 21.61
C THR A 92 -7.65 -1.03 22.39
N HIS A 93 -6.61 -0.80 23.22
CA HIS A 93 -5.82 -1.84 23.90
C HIS A 93 -5.12 -2.80 22.92
N ASN A 94 -4.93 -2.37 21.67
CA ASN A 94 -4.19 -3.11 20.65
C ASN A 94 -2.71 -2.67 20.67
N LEU A 95 -1.82 -3.55 20.22
CA LEU A 95 -0.41 -3.21 20.02
C LEU A 95 -0.26 -2.22 18.87
N GLN A 96 0.60 -1.22 19.08
CA GLN A 96 1.01 -0.28 18.04
C GLN A 96 2.54 -0.24 17.94
N ILE A 97 3.07 -0.21 16.72
CA ILE A 97 4.50 -0.03 16.45
C ILE A 97 4.78 1.34 15.84
N HIS A 98 5.94 1.90 16.16
CA HIS A 98 6.28 3.27 15.78
C HIS A 98 6.71 3.34 14.30
N ALA A 99 5.92 4.01 13.47
CA ALA A 99 6.14 4.08 12.02
C ALA A 99 7.52 4.66 11.64
N GLY A 100 7.96 5.72 12.34
CA GLY A 100 9.27 6.36 12.10
C GLY A 100 10.48 5.43 12.24
N TYR A 101 10.45 4.47 13.18
CA TYR A 101 11.55 3.51 13.34
C TYR A 101 11.60 2.55 12.14
N LEU A 102 10.44 2.09 11.68
CA LEU A 102 10.31 1.22 10.52
C LEU A 102 10.76 1.91 9.24
N LEU A 103 10.39 3.19 9.05
CA LEU A 103 10.85 3.97 7.91
C LEU A 103 12.38 4.11 7.88
N ASN A 104 12.99 4.43 9.03
CA ASN A 104 14.45 4.51 9.15
C ASN A 104 15.12 3.16 8.86
N TYR A 105 14.51 2.06 9.29
CA TYR A 105 14.98 0.72 9.01
C TYR A 105 14.91 0.40 7.51
N LEU A 106 13.75 0.63 6.88
CA LEU A 106 13.52 0.39 5.46
C LEU A 106 14.44 1.25 4.58
N LYS A 107 14.69 2.50 4.96
CA LYS A 107 15.67 3.37 4.31
C LYS A 107 17.05 2.74 4.24
N LYS A 108 17.52 2.11 5.33
CA LYS A 108 18.82 1.41 5.36
C LYS A 108 18.82 0.12 4.53
N LYS A 109 17.66 -0.50 4.30
CA LYS A 109 17.50 -1.73 3.51
C LYS A 109 17.16 -1.49 2.05
N LYS A 110 16.73 -0.28 1.67
CA LYS A 110 16.43 0.09 0.28
C LYS A 110 17.68 -0.12 -0.57
N ALA A 111 17.55 -0.92 -1.63
CA ALA A 111 18.64 -1.09 -2.58
C ALA A 111 18.82 0.18 -3.42
N LYS A 112 20.06 0.49 -3.81
CA LYS A 112 20.38 1.71 -4.57
C LYS A 112 19.66 1.78 -5.92
N ASN A 113 19.36 0.63 -6.53
CA ASN A 113 18.64 0.50 -7.79
C ASN A 113 17.12 0.34 -7.64
N ALA A 114 16.60 0.38 -6.41
CA ALA A 114 15.17 0.30 -6.19
C ALA A 114 14.57 1.70 -6.14
N PHE A 115 13.53 1.96 -6.93
CA PHE A 115 12.82 3.24 -6.93
C PHE A 115 12.26 3.53 -5.53
N CYS A 116 11.59 2.56 -4.94
CA CYS A 116 11.17 2.60 -3.55
C CYS A 116 11.05 1.23 -2.89
N ILE A 117 11.01 1.27 -1.56
CA ILE A 117 10.70 0.12 -0.72
C ILE A 117 9.50 0.43 0.18
N VAL A 118 8.52 -0.46 0.18
CA VAL A 118 7.30 -0.32 0.99
C VAL A 118 7.25 -1.45 2.00
N GLY A 119 7.09 -1.09 3.26
CA GLY A 119 6.73 -1.97 4.35
C GLY A 119 5.22 -2.19 4.41
N ILE A 120 4.77 -3.42 4.62
CA ILE A 120 3.37 -3.75 4.92
C ILE A 120 3.31 -4.48 6.26
N THR A 121 2.34 -4.16 7.11
CA THR A 121 2.12 -4.81 8.40
C THR A 121 0.62 -4.92 8.73
N MET A 122 0.23 -5.91 9.54
CA MET A 122 -1.12 -5.98 10.14
C MET A 122 -1.15 -5.50 11.58
N ILE A 123 -0.03 -4.95 12.07
CA ILE A 123 0.06 -4.32 13.39
C ILE A 123 -0.23 -2.84 13.21
N ASP A 124 -0.96 -2.26 14.15
CA ASP A 124 -1.35 -0.86 14.10
C ASP A 124 -0.12 0.07 14.20
N LEU A 125 -0.18 1.24 13.57
CA LEU A 125 0.94 2.18 13.48
C LEU A 125 0.64 3.48 14.20
N TYR A 126 1.67 4.06 14.83
CA TYR A 126 1.62 5.42 15.36
C TYR A 126 2.85 6.23 14.94
N PRO A 127 2.71 7.55 14.67
CA PRO A 127 3.81 8.35 14.14
C PRO A 127 4.65 9.05 15.23
N LYS A 128 4.03 9.37 16.37
CA LYS A 128 4.61 10.07 17.54
C LYS A 128 3.80 9.73 18.78
N ASP A 129 4.40 9.85 19.96
CA ASP A 129 3.74 9.50 21.23
C ASP A 129 2.44 10.28 21.47
N SER A 130 2.37 11.54 21.03
CA SER A 130 1.17 12.39 21.17
C SER A 130 0.07 12.15 20.15
N TRP A 131 0.27 11.23 19.20
CA TRP A 131 -0.69 10.93 18.13
C TRP A 131 -1.37 9.59 18.37
N ASN A 132 -2.63 9.44 17.94
CA ASN A 132 -3.37 8.19 18.12
C ASN A 132 -2.88 7.08 17.19
N PHE A 133 -2.87 7.32 15.87
CA PHE A 133 -2.46 6.34 14.86
C PHE A 133 -2.23 6.98 13.49
N VAL A 134 -1.68 6.19 12.56
CA VAL A 134 -1.68 6.44 11.12
C VAL A 134 -1.99 5.14 10.37
N PHE A 135 -2.68 5.22 9.23
CA PHE A 135 -2.83 4.05 8.34
C PHE A 135 -1.53 3.73 7.60
N GLY A 136 -0.71 4.75 7.36
CA GLY A 136 0.55 4.62 6.68
C GLY A 136 1.38 5.88 6.85
N GLN A 137 2.66 5.77 6.54
CA GLN A 137 3.55 6.92 6.44
C GLN A 137 4.55 6.66 5.32
N ALA A 138 4.78 7.65 4.47
CA ALA A 138 5.78 7.59 3.41
C ALA A 138 6.72 8.80 3.46
N SER A 139 7.97 8.58 3.05
CA SER A 139 8.95 9.63 2.78
C SER A 139 9.12 9.76 1.28
N LEU A 140 8.59 10.87 0.73
CA LEU A 140 8.53 11.13 -0.71
C LEU A 140 9.92 11.20 -1.32
N THR A 141 10.84 11.89 -0.64
CA THR A 141 12.20 12.14 -1.13
C THR A 141 13.11 10.92 -0.98
N GLU A 142 12.78 10.00 -0.07
CA GLU A 142 13.62 8.84 0.21
C GLU A 142 13.10 7.56 -0.43
N GLY A 143 11.87 7.57 -0.98
CA GLY A 143 11.22 6.41 -1.59
C GLY A 143 11.07 5.27 -0.59
N VAL A 144 10.58 5.58 0.61
CA VAL A 144 10.25 4.59 1.64
C VAL A 144 8.83 4.79 2.12
N GLY A 145 8.09 3.71 2.33
CA GLY A 145 6.74 3.74 2.91
C GLY A 145 6.54 2.61 3.92
N ILE A 146 5.65 2.79 4.89
CA ILE A 146 5.17 1.73 5.78
C ILE A 146 3.66 1.87 5.91
N PHE A 147 2.92 0.80 5.63
CA PHE A 147 1.46 0.77 5.63
C PHE A 147 0.95 -0.31 6.58
N SER A 148 -0.12 0.01 7.31
CA SER A 148 -0.82 -0.92 8.17
C SER A 148 -2.25 -1.11 7.75
N PHE A 149 -2.65 -2.37 7.63
CA PHE A 149 -4.04 -2.73 7.34
C PHE A 149 -4.79 -3.21 8.59
N ALA A 150 -4.18 -3.09 9.78
CA ALA A 150 -4.77 -3.50 11.06
C ALA A 150 -6.18 -2.94 11.25
N ARG A 151 -6.34 -1.65 10.97
CA ARG A 151 -7.57 -0.88 11.16
C ARG A 151 -8.64 -1.11 10.09
N TYR A 152 -8.37 -1.94 9.08
CA TYR A 152 -9.35 -2.32 8.06
C TYR A 152 -10.15 -3.56 8.42
N ASP A 153 -9.79 -4.24 9.51
CA ASP A 153 -10.65 -5.26 10.12
C ASP A 153 -11.93 -4.61 10.68
N SER A 154 -13.09 -5.18 10.34
CA SER A 154 -14.39 -4.75 10.87
C SER A 154 -14.47 -4.86 12.39
N ASP A 155 -13.77 -5.83 12.99
CA ASP A 155 -13.77 -6.07 14.41
C ASP A 155 -12.69 -5.26 15.15
N PHE A 156 -11.86 -4.45 14.48
CA PHE A 156 -10.72 -3.76 15.09
C PHE A 156 -11.08 -2.93 16.35
N TYR A 157 -12.24 -2.28 16.32
CA TYR A 157 -12.75 -1.46 17.44
C TYR A 157 -13.70 -2.23 18.37
N SER A 158 -13.98 -3.50 18.09
CA SER A 158 -14.85 -4.35 18.89
C SER A 158 -14.17 -4.76 20.19
N ALA A 159 -14.96 -4.91 21.25
CA ALA A 159 -14.46 -5.46 22.51
C ALA A 159 -13.91 -6.90 22.36
N ASN A 160 -14.40 -7.62 21.34
CA ASN A 160 -14.03 -9.00 21.03
C ASN A 160 -12.89 -9.12 20.00
N TYR A 161 -12.26 -8.01 19.61
CA TYR A 161 -11.13 -8.05 18.67
C TYR A 161 -10.05 -9.00 19.17
N ARG A 162 -9.68 -9.98 18.35
CA ARG A 162 -8.74 -11.05 18.75
C ARG A 162 -7.33 -10.52 19.02
N GLY A 163 -6.95 -9.41 18.38
CA GLY A 163 -5.66 -8.73 18.61
C GLY A 163 -5.64 -7.83 19.86
N ARG A 164 -6.76 -7.69 20.58
CA ARG A 164 -6.84 -6.87 21.79
C ARG A 164 -6.18 -7.57 22.98
N LEU A 165 -5.24 -6.89 23.61
CA LEU A 165 -4.57 -7.43 24.79
C LEU A 165 -5.51 -7.38 26.01
N LYS A 166 -5.83 -8.55 26.57
CA LYS A 166 -6.74 -8.69 27.72
C LYS A 166 -6.15 -8.22 29.05
N THR A 167 -4.81 -8.13 29.14
CA THR A 167 -4.11 -7.68 30.34
C THR A 167 -3.16 -6.54 30.00
N THR A 168 -3.26 -5.43 30.71
CA THR A 168 -2.28 -4.33 30.76
C THR A 168 -1.06 -4.77 31.56
N LYS A 169 -0.37 -5.84 31.12
CA LYS A 169 0.98 -6.10 31.62
C LYS A 169 1.84 -4.89 31.26
N LYS A 170 2.65 -4.39 32.21
CA LYS A 170 3.74 -3.46 31.88
C LYS A 170 4.65 -4.17 30.89
N LEU A 171 4.54 -3.84 29.60
CA LEU A 171 5.41 -4.38 28.58
C LEU A 171 6.80 -3.79 28.76
N SER A 172 7.81 -4.64 28.78
CA SER A 172 9.19 -4.19 28.69
C SER A 172 9.44 -3.69 27.27
N ALA A 173 10.15 -2.57 27.13
CA ALA A 173 10.45 -1.97 25.83
C ALA A 173 11.26 -2.88 24.88
N ALA A 174 11.86 -3.96 25.40
CA ALA A 174 12.63 -4.93 24.63
C ALA A 174 11.91 -6.28 24.46
N ASP A 175 10.70 -6.45 25.02
CA ASP A 175 9.97 -7.72 24.95
C ASP A 175 9.14 -7.82 23.67
N TYR A 176 9.80 -8.20 22.58
CA TYR A 176 9.15 -8.41 21.28
C TYR A 176 8.35 -9.72 21.20
N SER A 177 8.38 -10.58 22.23
CA SER A 177 7.57 -11.80 22.24
C SER A 177 6.06 -11.53 22.23
N VAL A 178 5.66 -10.29 22.56
CA VAL A 178 4.27 -9.82 22.45
C VAL A 178 3.72 -9.84 21.01
N PHE A 179 4.60 -9.87 20.02
CA PHE A 179 4.24 -9.99 18.60
C PHE A 179 4.20 -11.44 18.11
N ASP A 180 4.65 -12.40 18.93
CA ASP A 180 4.60 -13.81 18.58
C ASP A 180 3.14 -14.25 18.52
N SER A 181 2.74 -14.83 17.39
CA SER A 181 1.34 -15.23 17.13
C SER A 181 0.35 -14.06 17.18
N TYR A 182 0.78 -12.83 16.86
CA TYR A 182 -0.11 -11.68 16.76
C TYR A 182 -1.26 -11.97 15.78
N TYR A 183 -2.48 -11.59 16.19
CA TYR A 183 -3.67 -11.83 15.40
C TYR A 183 -3.64 -11.04 14.09
N THR A 184 -3.98 -11.72 13.00
CA THR A 184 -4.22 -11.09 11.71
C THR A 184 -5.63 -11.41 11.23
N PRO A 185 -6.34 -10.43 10.64
CA PRO A 185 -7.68 -10.63 10.11
C PRO A 185 -7.70 -11.63 8.96
N GLU A 186 -8.88 -12.20 8.74
CA GLU A 186 -9.16 -12.95 7.52
C GLU A 186 -9.12 -12.04 6.29
N ILE A 187 -8.72 -12.63 5.16
CA ILE A 187 -8.61 -11.90 3.90
C ILE A 187 -10.00 -11.79 3.28
N THR A 188 -10.59 -10.60 3.37
CA THR A 188 -11.89 -10.28 2.76
C THR A 188 -11.71 -9.39 1.52
N SER A 189 -12.72 -9.34 0.65
CA SER A 189 -12.68 -8.45 -0.52
C SER A 189 -12.53 -6.98 -0.15
N LYS A 190 -13.18 -6.55 0.94
CA LYS A 190 -13.04 -5.19 1.46
C LYS A 190 -11.62 -4.90 1.96
N LEU A 191 -11.00 -5.86 2.65
CA LEU A 191 -9.61 -5.72 3.10
C LEU A 191 -8.68 -5.60 1.89
N LEU A 192 -8.85 -6.43 0.87
CA LEU A 192 -8.05 -6.36 -0.37
C LEU A 192 -8.24 -5.00 -1.07
N LEU A 193 -9.48 -4.55 -1.27
CA LEU A 193 -9.77 -3.24 -1.87
C LEU A 193 -9.13 -2.08 -1.11
N ARG A 194 -9.31 -2.02 0.22
CA ARG A 194 -8.74 -0.96 1.06
C ARG A 194 -7.21 -0.96 1.02
N SER A 195 -6.61 -2.15 0.94
CA SER A 195 -5.16 -2.30 0.86
C SER A 195 -4.63 -1.86 -0.50
N CYS A 196 -5.32 -2.19 -1.60
CA CYS A 196 -5.03 -1.66 -2.93
C CYS A 196 -5.17 -0.12 -2.98
N LYS A 197 -6.24 0.45 -2.38
CA LYS A 197 -6.42 1.92 -2.30
C LYS A 197 -5.26 2.58 -1.58
N THR A 198 -4.86 2.03 -0.42
CA THR A 198 -3.78 2.59 0.41
C THR A 198 -2.44 2.48 -0.29
N LEU A 199 -2.13 1.30 -0.82
CA LEU A 199 -0.92 1.06 -1.60
C LEU A 199 -0.82 2.05 -2.76
N THR A 200 -1.92 2.22 -3.51
CA THR A 200 -2.00 3.19 -4.60
C THR A 200 -1.83 4.63 -4.11
N HIS A 201 -2.52 5.06 -3.07
CA HIS A 201 -2.44 6.42 -2.55
C HIS A 201 -1.01 6.79 -2.15
N GLU A 202 -0.39 5.94 -1.34
CA GLU A 202 0.89 6.21 -0.73
C GLU A 202 2.06 6.04 -1.71
N ILE A 203 1.97 5.12 -2.67
CA ILE A 203 2.94 5.06 -3.77
C ILE A 203 2.77 6.27 -4.70
N GLY A 204 1.54 6.74 -4.92
CA GLY A 204 1.27 7.94 -5.70
C GLY A 204 2.01 9.16 -5.14
N HIS A 205 2.05 9.27 -3.81
CA HIS A 205 2.87 10.24 -3.10
C HIS A 205 4.36 10.13 -3.45
N ILE A 206 4.93 8.92 -3.53
CA ILE A 206 6.34 8.70 -3.94
C ILE A 206 6.59 9.18 -5.38
N PHE A 207 5.60 9.05 -6.26
CA PHE A 207 5.61 9.63 -7.61
C PHE A 207 5.36 11.15 -7.67
N GLY A 208 5.32 11.83 -6.51
CA GLY A 208 5.10 13.27 -6.41
C GLY A 208 3.64 13.70 -6.56
N LEU A 209 2.68 12.77 -6.54
CA LEU A 209 1.26 13.13 -6.53
C LEU A 209 0.89 13.61 -5.13
N HIS A 210 0.53 14.89 -4.98
CA HIS A 210 -0.06 15.38 -3.74
C HIS A 210 -1.53 15.00 -3.60
N HIS A 211 -2.10 15.27 -2.42
CA HIS A 211 -3.53 15.11 -2.21
C HIS A 211 -4.32 15.84 -3.31
N CYS A 212 -5.17 15.11 -4.00
CA CYS A 212 -6.03 15.65 -5.04
C CYS A 212 -7.24 16.30 -4.38
N GLN A 213 -7.56 17.54 -4.74
CA GLN A 213 -8.79 18.22 -4.31
C GLN A 213 -9.86 18.20 -5.40
N TRP A 214 -9.51 17.70 -6.59
CA TRP A 214 -10.36 17.72 -7.77
C TRP A 214 -10.93 16.33 -8.06
N LEU A 215 -12.21 16.30 -8.48
CA LEU A 215 -12.94 15.09 -8.92
C LEU A 215 -12.95 13.96 -7.86
N GLN A 216 -13.46 12.81 -8.24
CA GLN A 216 -13.32 11.56 -7.48
C GLN A 216 -11.96 10.95 -7.83
N CYS A 217 -11.07 10.81 -6.84
CA CYS A 217 -9.70 10.35 -7.04
C CYS A 217 -9.17 9.61 -5.81
N VAL A 218 -8.48 8.49 -6.03
CA VAL A 218 -7.79 7.74 -4.97
C VAL A 218 -6.76 8.61 -4.21
N MET A 219 -6.22 9.66 -4.84
CA MET A 219 -5.28 10.59 -4.20
C MET A 219 -5.96 11.64 -3.31
N GLN A 220 -7.28 11.64 -3.10
CA GLN A 220 -7.90 12.54 -2.12
C GLN A 220 -7.43 12.17 -0.70
N GLY A 221 -7.13 13.16 0.15
CA GLY A 221 -6.71 12.92 1.55
C GLY A 221 -7.91 12.67 2.46
N SER A 222 -7.90 11.61 3.28
CA SER A 222 -9.04 11.18 4.13
C SER A 222 -8.80 11.47 5.60
N ASN A 223 -9.83 11.87 6.35
CA ASN A 223 -9.74 12.04 7.81
C ASN A 223 -10.21 10.80 8.59
N HIS A 224 -10.99 9.92 7.97
CA HIS A 224 -11.49 8.68 8.59
C HIS A 224 -11.79 7.61 7.53
N LEU A 225 -12.05 6.37 7.98
CA LEU A 225 -12.14 5.19 7.12
C LEU A 225 -13.33 5.25 6.15
N GLU A 226 -14.49 5.69 6.63
CA GLU A 226 -15.72 5.76 5.84
C GLU A 226 -15.58 6.75 4.67
N GLU A 227 -14.84 7.85 4.88
CA GLU A 227 -14.50 8.80 3.82
C GLU A 227 -13.59 8.15 2.77
N SER A 228 -12.60 7.37 3.21
CA SER A 228 -11.69 6.64 2.32
C SER A 228 -12.42 5.55 1.52
N ASP A 229 -13.38 4.87 2.13
CA ASP A 229 -14.15 3.79 1.50
C ASP A 229 -15.03 4.31 0.36
N ARG A 230 -15.64 5.49 0.52
CA ARG A 230 -16.52 6.12 -0.49
C ARG A 230 -15.78 6.61 -1.74
N ARG A 231 -14.45 6.72 -1.68
CA ARG A 231 -13.63 7.22 -2.80
C ARG A 231 -13.28 6.11 -3.76
N PRO A 232 -13.09 6.39 -5.05
CA PRO A 232 -12.75 5.36 -6.03
C PRO A 232 -11.34 4.81 -5.78
N LEU A 233 -11.06 3.61 -6.32
CA LEU A 233 -9.71 3.07 -6.43
C LEU A 233 -8.87 3.79 -7.51
N ASP A 234 -9.55 4.49 -8.41
CA ASP A 234 -8.98 5.04 -9.64
C ASP A 234 -8.41 6.45 -9.47
N LEU A 235 -7.41 6.78 -10.30
CA LEU A 235 -6.91 8.14 -10.44
C LEU A 235 -7.88 8.95 -11.29
N CYS A 236 -8.12 10.21 -10.90
CA CYS A 236 -8.78 11.14 -11.80
C CYS A 236 -7.91 11.40 -13.06
N PRO A 237 -8.48 11.91 -14.16
CA PRO A 237 -7.73 12.14 -15.40
C PRO A 237 -6.47 13.01 -15.23
N VAL A 238 -6.51 13.97 -14.29
CA VAL A 238 -5.37 14.85 -13.99
C VAL A 238 -4.23 14.06 -13.33
N CYS A 239 -4.52 13.29 -12.28
CA CYS A 239 -3.50 12.50 -11.60
C CYS A 239 -3.01 11.32 -12.46
N LEU A 240 -3.90 10.71 -13.26
CA LEU A 240 -3.53 9.69 -14.23
C LEU A 240 -2.54 10.25 -15.26
N ARG A 241 -2.79 11.45 -15.81
CA ARG A 241 -1.89 12.08 -16.78
C ARG A 241 -0.54 12.45 -16.16
N LYS A 242 -0.52 12.90 -14.90
CA LYS A 242 0.73 13.13 -14.15
C LYS A 242 1.53 11.84 -14.02
N LEU A 243 0.90 10.76 -13.57
CA LEU A 243 1.58 9.46 -13.44
C LEU A 243 2.08 8.94 -14.79
N GLN A 244 1.24 9.03 -15.83
CA GLN A 244 1.60 8.64 -17.20
C GLN A 244 2.80 9.44 -17.73
N SER A 245 2.91 10.74 -17.39
CA SER A 245 4.04 11.56 -17.83
C SER A 245 5.38 11.12 -17.24
N VAL A 246 5.35 10.44 -16.09
CA VAL A 246 6.54 9.91 -15.42
C VAL A 246 6.87 8.50 -15.93
N LEU A 247 5.86 7.62 -16.02
CA LEU A 247 6.07 6.20 -16.34
C LEU A 247 5.99 5.86 -17.83
N GLY A 248 5.43 6.73 -18.67
CA GLY A 248 5.37 6.53 -20.12
C GLY A 248 4.45 5.39 -20.59
N PHE A 249 3.60 4.82 -19.73
CA PHE A 249 2.72 3.71 -20.11
C PHE A 249 1.62 4.12 -21.12
N SER A 250 1.15 3.12 -21.87
CA SER A 250 -0.11 3.20 -22.62
C SER A 250 -1.30 3.07 -21.66
N ILE A 251 -2.24 4.04 -21.72
CA ILE A 251 -3.45 3.99 -20.89
C ILE A 251 -4.26 2.72 -21.20
N LEU A 252 -4.35 2.34 -22.48
CA LEU A 252 -5.07 1.16 -22.92
C LEU A 252 -4.48 -0.11 -22.30
N GLU A 253 -3.15 -0.29 -22.38
CA GLU A 253 -2.49 -1.49 -21.85
C GLU A 253 -2.53 -1.56 -20.33
N ARG A 254 -2.40 -0.42 -19.65
CA ARG A 254 -2.61 -0.32 -18.19
C ARG A 254 -4.02 -0.75 -17.78
N TYR A 255 -5.05 -0.25 -18.47
CA TYR A 255 -6.44 -0.62 -18.14
C TYR A 255 -6.72 -2.10 -18.43
N LYS A 256 -6.18 -2.66 -19.52
CA LYS A 256 -6.27 -4.11 -19.76
C LYS A 256 -5.57 -4.91 -18.67
N ALA A 257 -4.41 -4.46 -18.18
CA ALA A 257 -3.69 -5.12 -17.10
C ALA A 257 -4.50 -5.11 -15.79
N LEU A 258 -5.13 -3.98 -15.45
CA LEU A 258 -6.02 -3.87 -14.30
C LEU A 258 -7.27 -4.75 -14.44
N GLN A 259 -7.87 -4.79 -15.62
CA GLN A 259 -9.01 -5.66 -15.91
C GLN A 259 -8.63 -7.13 -15.71
N ARG A 260 -7.54 -7.58 -16.35
CA ARG A 260 -7.00 -8.94 -16.20
C ARG A 260 -6.72 -9.27 -14.74
N TRP A 261 -6.10 -8.34 -13.99
CA TRP A 261 -5.88 -8.55 -12.57
C TRP A 261 -7.17 -8.73 -11.78
N ILE A 262 -8.30 -8.11 -12.14
CA ILE A 262 -9.58 -8.36 -11.45
C ILE A 262 -10.16 -9.72 -11.86
N GLU A 263 -10.13 -10.05 -13.16
CA GLU A 263 -10.70 -11.27 -13.74
C GLU A 263 -9.91 -12.54 -13.42
N ASP A 264 -8.61 -12.43 -13.17
CA ASP A 264 -7.74 -13.57 -12.94
C ASP A 264 -8.17 -14.33 -11.66
N GLU A 265 -8.79 -15.49 -11.85
CA GLU A 265 -9.11 -16.42 -10.75
C GLU A 265 -7.87 -17.18 -10.26
N THR A 266 -6.74 -17.05 -10.97
CA THR A 266 -5.54 -17.84 -10.69
C THR A 266 -4.69 -17.24 -9.58
N ASN A 267 -4.23 -18.12 -8.68
CA ASN A 267 -3.22 -17.82 -7.69
C ASN A 267 -1.88 -17.61 -8.39
N GLY A 268 -1.55 -16.36 -8.73
CA GLY A 268 -0.24 -15.87 -9.18
C GLY A 268 0.60 -16.88 -9.96
N THR A 269 0.56 -16.79 -11.29
CA THR A 269 1.31 -17.63 -12.24
C THR A 269 2.72 -18.00 -11.74
N GLU A 270 2.89 -19.27 -11.38
CA GLU A 270 4.19 -19.94 -11.43
C GLU A 270 4.24 -20.69 -12.76
N GLU A 271 5.14 -20.26 -13.64
CA GLU A 271 5.51 -21.01 -14.84
C GLU A 271 6.16 -22.34 -14.42
N GLY A 272 5.49 -23.46 -14.68
CA GLY A 272 6.10 -24.78 -14.51
C GLY A 272 5.13 -25.93 -14.22
N HIS A 273 4.66 -26.56 -15.29
CA HIS A 273 4.28 -27.98 -15.41
C HIS A 273 3.41 -28.66 -14.33
N SER A 274 2.31 -29.22 -14.86
CA SER A 274 1.57 -30.40 -14.40
C SER A 274 0.33 -30.15 -13.52
N SER A 275 -0.80 -30.39 -14.19
CA SER A 275 -2.11 -30.76 -13.67
C SER A 275 -2.10 -31.39 -12.27
N LYS A 276 -2.66 -30.67 -11.29
CA LYS A 276 -3.55 -31.20 -10.24
C LYS A 276 -4.13 -30.03 -9.44
N ALA A 277 -5.45 -29.99 -9.35
CA ALA A 277 -6.20 -29.08 -8.50
C ALA A 277 -5.57 -28.99 -7.10
N ARG A 278 -5.04 -27.80 -6.76
CA ARG A 278 -4.61 -27.46 -5.39
C ARG A 278 -5.46 -26.29 -4.94
N GLY A 279 -6.28 -26.52 -3.91
CA GLY A 279 -7.20 -25.55 -3.34
C GLY A 279 -6.48 -24.35 -2.73
N GLY A 280 -6.23 -23.34 -3.55
CA GLY A 280 -5.90 -22.00 -3.05
C GLY A 280 -7.18 -21.19 -2.85
N LEU A 281 -7.12 -20.23 -1.91
CA LEU A 281 -8.19 -19.27 -1.69
C LEU A 281 -8.45 -18.48 -2.97
N PRO A 282 -9.69 -18.38 -3.46
CA PRO A 282 -10.00 -17.51 -4.59
C PRO A 282 -9.75 -16.05 -4.22
N LYS A 283 -9.30 -15.24 -5.19
CA LYS A 283 -9.08 -13.80 -4.98
C LYS A 283 -10.43 -13.10 -4.76
N PRO A 284 -10.68 -12.49 -3.58
CA PRO A 284 -11.99 -11.93 -3.26
C PRO A 284 -12.13 -10.54 -3.90
N VAL A 285 -12.79 -10.45 -5.05
CA VAL A 285 -12.92 -9.20 -5.84
C VAL A 285 -14.32 -8.57 -5.83
N GLU A 286 -15.23 -9.06 -5.00
CA GLU A 286 -16.62 -8.60 -4.91
C GLU A 286 -16.76 -7.09 -4.61
N ALA A 287 -15.80 -6.50 -3.90
CA ALA A 287 -15.76 -5.07 -3.59
C ALA A 287 -15.22 -4.20 -4.75
N PHE A 288 -14.71 -4.80 -5.83
CA PHE A 288 -14.09 -4.07 -6.95
C PHE A 288 -15.08 -3.71 -8.08
N THR A 289 -16.37 -4.05 -7.94
CA THR A 289 -17.40 -3.90 -8.97
C THR A 289 -17.43 -2.51 -9.61
N GLU A 290 -17.42 -1.43 -8.83
CA GLU A 290 -17.47 -0.06 -9.35
C GLU A 290 -16.24 0.27 -10.22
N SER A 291 -15.05 -0.11 -9.76
CA SER A 291 -13.81 0.09 -10.51
C SER A 291 -13.75 -0.79 -11.76
N TYR A 292 -14.26 -2.02 -11.70
CA TYR A 292 -14.36 -2.90 -12.85
C TYR A 292 -15.28 -2.32 -13.94
N GLU A 293 -16.47 -1.86 -13.56
CA GLU A 293 -17.41 -1.22 -14.49
C GLU A 293 -16.81 0.04 -15.14
N LEU A 294 -16.07 0.85 -14.38
CA LEU A 294 -15.37 2.02 -14.90
C LEU A 294 -14.30 1.60 -15.92
N LEU A 295 -13.49 0.59 -15.62
CA LEU A 295 -12.48 0.06 -16.52
C LEU A 295 -13.09 -0.42 -17.85
N VAL A 296 -14.18 -1.19 -17.80
CA VAL A 296 -14.90 -1.66 -18.99
C VAL A 296 -15.38 -0.48 -19.84
N LYS A 297 -15.99 0.54 -19.23
CA LYS A 297 -16.43 1.76 -19.93
C LYS A 297 -15.26 2.48 -20.59
N CYS A 298 -14.14 2.63 -19.88
CA CYS A 298 -12.94 3.27 -20.40
C CYS A 298 -12.32 2.50 -21.58
N LEU A 299 -12.22 1.17 -21.47
CA LEU A 299 -11.67 0.32 -22.53
C LEU A 299 -12.51 0.39 -23.81
N ASN A 300 -13.84 0.38 -23.69
CA ASN A 300 -14.75 0.54 -24.81
C ASN A 300 -14.61 1.88 -25.54
N VAL A 301 -14.15 2.93 -24.86
CA VAL A 301 -13.87 4.24 -25.48
C VAL A 301 -12.51 4.24 -26.16
N LEU A 302 -11.51 3.61 -25.57
CA LEU A 302 -10.12 3.61 -26.07
C LEU A 302 -9.88 2.61 -27.22
N GLN A 303 -10.75 1.62 -27.39
CA GLN A 303 -10.66 0.60 -28.45
C GLN A 303 -11.44 0.97 -29.72
N LYS A 304 -12.18 2.09 -29.70
CA LYS A 304 -12.82 2.68 -30.89
C LYS A 304 -11.86 3.60 -31.61
#